data_AF-A0A857GNL0-F1
#
_entry.id   AF-A0A857GNL0-F1
#
_cell.length_a   1.000
_cell.length_b   1.000
_cell.length_c   1.000
_cell.angle_alpha   90.00
_cell.angle_beta   90.00
_cell.angle_gamma   90.00
#
_symmetry.space_group_name_H-M   'P 1'
#
loop_
_entity.id
_entity.type
_entity.pdbx_description
1 polymer ?
#
loop_
_entity_poly.entity_id
_entity_poly.type
_entity_poly.pdbx_seq_one_letter_code
_entity_poly.pdbx_strand_id
1 'polypeptide(L)'
;MSTALEHPTYNYKVVRQFAIMTVVWGIVGMTLGVILASQLVWPQLNLGLPWTSFGRLRPLHTNAVIFAFGGSALFATSYYVVQRTCQTRLFSDKLAAFTFWGWQAVILSAVVSLPLGYTTTKEYAELEWPINILLAVVWISYAIVFLMTIKKRTTSHIYVANWFFAAFILTVGVLHIVNNAAIPVTPMYSTSIYAGAVDAMVQWWYGHNAVGFFLTAGFLGMMYYFVPKQAERPIYSYRLSIVHFWALIMIYMWAGPHHLHYTALPNWAQSLGMIMSIILLAPSWGGMINGMMTLSGAWHKLRTDPTLRFLVVALSFYGMSTFEGPMMAIKTVNALSHYTDWTIGHVHSGALGWVAMITIGSMYHLIPRVFGRTEMYSVNLIAVHFWLATIGTVLYIAAMWVNGIMQGLMWRAINADGTLMYTFVESVEASGPGYFVRMVGGLFWVTGMLLMAFNVYMTVKRREAIGLTAPQAA
;
A
#
# COMPACT_ATOMS: atom_id res chain seq x y z
N MET A 1 25.90 -31.65 -27.33
CA MET A 1 24.81 -31.85 -26.34
C MET A 1 24.32 -30.49 -25.91
N SER A 2 23.12 -30.10 -26.35
CA SER A 2 22.48 -28.86 -25.90
C SER A 2 22.05 -29.07 -24.44
N THR A 3 22.75 -28.43 -23.51
CA THR A 3 22.29 -28.31 -22.12
C THR A 3 21.15 -27.30 -22.11
N ALA A 4 19.96 -27.73 -22.52
CA ALA A 4 18.75 -26.99 -22.23
C ALA A 4 18.70 -26.82 -20.70
N LEU A 5 18.85 -25.59 -20.21
CA LEU A 5 18.74 -25.27 -18.80
C LEU A 5 17.39 -25.80 -18.31
N GLU A 6 17.39 -26.85 -17.49
CA GLU A 6 16.17 -27.30 -16.82
C GLU A 6 15.62 -26.13 -16.00
N HIS A 7 14.50 -25.56 -16.45
CA HIS A 7 13.85 -24.49 -15.71
C HIS A 7 13.31 -25.07 -14.39
N PRO A 8 13.68 -24.51 -13.23
CA PRO A 8 13.23 -25.03 -11.97
C PRO A 8 11.71 -24.90 -11.86
N THR A 9 11.07 -25.93 -11.34
CA THR A 9 9.65 -25.89 -11.04
C THR A 9 9.41 -24.89 -9.91
N TYR A 10 8.75 -23.77 -10.20
CA TYR A 10 8.46 -22.74 -9.20
C TYR A 10 7.37 -23.19 -8.22
N ASN A 11 7.42 -22.68 -6.99
CA ASN A 11 6.35 -22.82 -6.02
C ASN A 11 5.27 -21.77 -6.29
N TYR A 12 4.27 -22.13 -7.07
CA TYR A 12 3.08 -21.32 -7.30
C TYR A 12 1.92 -21.61 -6.35
N LYS A 13 2.06 -22.53 -5.39
CA LYS A 13 1.00 -22.79 -4.40
C LYS A 13 0.80 -21.57 -3.51
N VAL A 14 1.88 -21.11 -2.86
CA VAL A 14 1.83 -19.95 -1.95
C VAL A 14 1.46 -18.66 -2.68
N VAL A 15 1.95 -18.49 -3.91
CA VAL A 15 1.62 -17.32 -4.75
C VAL A 15 0.13 -17.29 -5.07
N ARG A 16 -0.47 -18.43 -5.46
CA ARG A 16 -1.92 -18.53 -5.70
C ARG A 16 -2.73 -18.21 -4.44
N GLN A 17 -2.33 -18.77 -3.31
CA GLN A 17 -3.02 -18.55 -2.03
C GLN A 17 -3.05 -17.06 -1.67
N PHE A 18 -1.89 -16.39 -1.69
CA PHE A 18 -1.84 -14.95 -1.44
C PHE A 18 -2.55 -14.13 -2.51
N ALA A 19 -2.43 -14.47 -3.80
CA ALA A 19 -3.10 -13.72 -4.87
C ALA A 19 -4.63 -13.72 -4.72
N ILE A 20 -5.21 -14.86 -4.34
CA ILE A 20 -6.66 -14.93 -4.04
C ILE A 20 -6.99 -14.13 -2.78
N MET A 21 -6.20 -14.27 -1.72
CA MET A 21 -6.44 -13.51 -0.48
C MET A 21 -6.25 -12.00 -0.63
N THR A 22 -5.40 -11.54 -1.56
CA THR A 22 -5.30 -10.13 -1.95
C THR A 22 -6.65 -9.62 -2.44
N VAL A 23 -7.33 -10.36 -3.32
CA VAL A 23 -8.65 -9.96 -3.83
C VAL A 23 -9.69 -9.97 -2.71
N VAL A 24 -9.70 -11.03 -1.88
CA VAL A 24 -10.63 -11.13 -0.74
C VAL A 24 -10.46 -9.97 0.24
N TRP A 25 -9.23 -9.71 0.69
CA TRP A 25 -8.95 -8.65 1.65
C TRP A 25 -9.10 -7.26 1.06
N GLY A 26 -8.87 -7.09 -0.25
CA GLY A 26 -9.18 -5.84 -0.95
C GLY A 26 -10.68 -5.52 -0.88
N ILE A 27 -11.55 -6.50 -1.12
CA ILE A 27 -13.01 -6.32 -1.00
C ILE A 27 -13.38 -5.99 0.44
N VAL A 28 -12.91 -6.76 1.42
CA VAL A 28 -13.23 -6.56 2.84
C VAL A 28 -12.77 -5.17 3.30
N GLY A 29 -11.50 -4.83 3.07
CA GLY A 29 -10.91 -3.57 3.50
C GLY A 29 -11.56 -2.35 2.85
N MET A 30 -11.81 -2.38 1.54
CA MET A 30 -12.45 -1.26 0.83
C MET A 30 -13.94 -1.13 1.19
N THR A 31 -14.63 -2.25 1.44
CA THR A 31 -16.03 -2.23 1.92
C THR A 31 -16.11 -1.60 3.31
N LEU A 32 -15.19 -1.94 4.22
CA LEU A 32 -15.07 -1.25 5.52
C LEU A 32 -14.83 0.25 5.34
N GLY A 33 -14.03 0.65 4.35
CA GLY A 33 -13.82 2.05 4.00
C GLY A 33 -15.11 2.76 3.60
N VAL A 34 -15.96 2.12 2.77
CA VAL A 34 -17.27 2.65 2.40
C VAL A 34 -18.23 2.71 3.58
N ILE A 35 -18.25 1.71 4.45
CA ILE A 35 -19.07 1.71 5.68
C ILE A 35 -18.68 2.91 6.56
N LEU A 36 -17.39 3.10 6.82
CA LEU A 36 -16.87 4.22 7.61
C LEU A 36 -17.15 5.58 6.95
N ALA A 37 -16.98 5.68 5.63
CA ALA A 37 -17.31 6.88 4.89
C ALA A 37 -18.82 7.20 5.00
N SER A 38 -19.67 6.18 4.98
CA SER A 38 -21.11 6.31 5.18
C SER A 38 -21.45 6.75 6.60
N GLN A 39 -20.75 6.25 7.62
CA GLN A 39 -20.92 6.67 9.03
C GLN A 39 -20.58 8.14 9.25
N LEU A 40 -19.69 8.73 8.46
CA LEU A 40 -19.38 10.17 8.51
C LEU A 40 -20.46 11.04 7.86
N VAL A 41 -21.27 10.48 6.96
CA VAL A 41 -22.44 11.16 6.38
C VAL A 41 -23.67 10.96 7.26
N TRP A 42 -23.90 9.73 7.71
CA TRP A 42 -25.04 9.32 8.51
C TRP A 42 -24.56 8.62 9.78
N PRO A 43 -24.33 9.35 10.89
CA PRO A 43 -23.83 8.79 12.15
C PRO A 43 -24.71 7.68 12.73
N GLN A 44 -25.98 7.59 12.35
CA GLN A 44 -26.91 6.52 12.75
C GLN A 44 -26.40 5.14 12.31
N LEU A 45 -25.57 5.06 11.27
CA LEU A 45 -24.91 3.83 10.83
C LEU A 45 -23.84 3.31 11.79
N ASN A 46 -23.57 3.99 12.91
CA ASN A 46 -22.82 3.42 14.03
C ASN A 46 -23.63 2.36 14.81
N LEU A 47 -24.96 2.31 14.64
CA LEU A 47 -25.89 1.32 15.21
C LEU A 47 -25.98 1.29 16.75
N GLY A 48 -25.31 2.20 17.46
CA GLY A 48 -25.25 2.20 18.92
C GLY A 48 -24.50 1.00 19.53
N LEU A 49 -23.76 0.23 18.72
CA LEU A 49 -22.97 -0.91 19.20
C LEU A 49 -21.48 -0.54 19.25
N PRO A 50 -20.74 -0.96 20.28
CA PRO A 50 -19.34 -0.58 20.44
C PRO A 50 -18.47 -1.11 19.28
N TRP A 51 -18.68 -2.34 18.83
CA TRP A 51 -17.91 -2.99 17.77
C TRP A 51 -18.23 -2.52 16.35
N THR A 52 -19.32 -1.76 16.13
CA THR A 52 -19.62 -1.14 14.84
C THR A 52 -19.34 0.37 14.82
N SER A 53 -18.87 0.93 15.93
CA SER A 53 -18.56 2.35 16.00
C SER A 53 -17.38 2.73 15.10
N PHE A 54 -17.42 3.94 14.53
CA PHE A 54 -16.38 4.49 13.67
C PHE A 54 -14.98 4.39 14.30
N GLY A 55 -14.88 4.71 15.59
CA GLY A 55 -13.61 4.69 16.33
C GLY A 55 -12.94 3.32 16.38
N ARG A 56 -13.71 2.22 16.42
CA ARG A 56 -13.18 0.85 16.42
C ARG A 56 -13.02 0.26 15.03
N LEU A 57 -13.91 0.61 14.10
CA LEU A 57 -13.85 0.12 12.73
C LEU A 57 -12.77 0.83 11.89
N ARG A 58 -12.41 2.09 12.20
CA ARG A 58 -11.34 2.82 11.51
C ARG A 58 -10.00 2.07 11.49
N PRO A 59 -9.42 1.66 12.64
CA PRO A 59 -8.17 0.91 12.63
C PRO A 59 -8.32 -0.46 11.95
N LEU A 60 -9.51 -1.07 11.99
CA LEU A 60 -9.76 -2.31 11.24
C LEU A 60 -9.71 -2.08 9.72
N HIS A 61 -10.33 -1.02 9.21
CA HIS A 61 -10.20 -0.62 7.82
C HIS A 61 -8.73 -0.42 7.45
N THR A 62 -8.00 0.40 8.22
CA THR A 62 -6.57 0.67 8.02
C THR A 62 -5.76 -0.62 7.92
N ASN A 63 -5.90 -1.52 8.90
CA ASN A 63 -5.16 -2.79 8.92
C ASN A 63 -5.57 -3.71 7.77
N ALA A 64 -6.86 -3.75 7.43
CA ALA A 64 -7.37 -4.56 6.32
C ALA A 64 -6.86 -4.06 4.96
N VAL A 65 -6.79 -2.74 4.72
CA VAL A 65 -6.31 -2.23 3.42
C VAL A 65 -4.79 -2.23 3.31
N ILE A 66 -4.06 -1.99 4.40
CA ILE A 66 -2.59 -1.95 4.36
C ILE A 66 -2.01 -3.36 4.48
N PHE A 67 -2.26 -4.04 5.60
CA PHE A 67 -1.59 -5.32 5.88
C PHE A 67 -2.32 -6.50 5.26
N ALA A 68 -3.66 -6.52 5.27
CA ALA A 68 -4.37 -7.63 4.65
C ALA A 68 -4.33 -7.57 3.12
N PHE A 69 -4.85 -6.51 2.50
CA PHE A 69 -4.80 -6.31 1.05
C PHE A 69 -3.37 -6.07 0.55
N GLY A 70 -2.73 -4.98 0.98
CA GLY A 70 -1.39 -4.62 0.52
C GLY A 70 -0.32 -5.65 0.90
N GLY A 71 -0.39 -6.23 2.11
CA GLY A 71 0.55 -7.27 2.53
C GLY A 71 0.38 -8.56 1.75
N SER A 72 -0.85 -9.05 1.55
CA SER A 72 -1.08 -10.24 0.70
C SER A 72 -0.61 -9.98 -0.73
N ALA A 73 -0.80 -8.77 -1.25
CA ALA A 73 -0.28 -8.37 -2.55
C ALA A 73 1.24 -8.50 -2.59
N LEU A 74 1.95 -7.90 -1.63
CA LEU A 74 3.41 -7.96 -1.52
C LEU A 74 3.92 -9.39 -1.38
N PHE A 75 3.28 -10.24 -0.58
CA PHE A 75 3.64 -11.65 -0.49
C PHE A 75 3.50 -12.38 -1.83
N ALA A 76 2.35 -12.25 -2.49
CA ALA A 76 2.11 -12.85 -3.81
C ALA A 76 3.14 -12.37 -4.83
N THR A 77 3.34 -11.06 -4.95
CA THR A 77 4.22 -10.48 -5.96
C THR A 77 5.68 -10.77 -5.65
N SER A 78 6.14 -10.60 -4.41
CA SER A 78 7.55 -10.82 -4.06
C SER A 78 7.95 -12.28 -4.27
N TYR A 79 7.13 -13.25 -3.86
CA TYR A 79 7.38 -14.68 -4.08
C TYR A 79 7.30 -15.07 -5.56
N TYR A 80 6.43 -14.44 -6.34
CA TYR A 80 6.40 -14.65 -7.79
C TYR A 80 7.67 -14.07 -8.47
N VAL A 81 8.01 -12.83 -8.14
CA VAL A 81 9.08 -12.06 -8.77
C VAL A 81 10.46 -12.62 -8.42
N VAL A 82 10.73 -12.92 -7.14
CA VAL A 82 12.06 -13.39 -6.72
C VAL A 82 12.41 -14.72 -7.37
N GLN A 83 11.44 -15.63 -7.49
CA GLN A 83 11.65 -16.93 -8.15
C GLN A 83 12.03 -16.76 -9.61
N ARG A 84 11.34 -15.88 -10.33
CA ARG A 84 11.54 -15.69 -11.77
C ARG A 84 12.78 -14.88 -12.10
N THR A 85 13.08 -13.86 -11.30
CA THR A 85 14.24 -12.99 -11.51
C THR A 85 15.55 -13.63 -11.04
N CYS A 86 15.50 -14.52 -10.05
CA CYS A 86 16.64 -15.33 -9.62
C CYS A 86 16.70 -16.71 -10.30
N GLN A 87 15.69 -17.03 -11.13
CA GLN A 87 15.52 -18.31 -11.81
C GLN A 87 15.73 -19.52 -10.90
N THR A 88 15.10 -19.52 -9.73
CA THR A 88 15.19 -20.59 -8.74
C THR A 88 13.87 -20.73 -7.99
N ARG A 89 13.58 -21.92 -7.47
CA ARG A 89 12.40 -22.14 -6.61
C ARG A 89 12.60 -21.42 -5.27
N LEU A 90 11.50 -21.05 -4.59
CA LEU A 90 11.56 -20.54 -3.22
C LEU A 90 12.42 -21.46 -2.33
N PHE A 91 13.18 -20.84 -1.43
CA PHE A 91 14.12 -21.53 -0.55
C PHE A 91 13.50 -22.69 0.25
N SER A 92 12.28 -22.52 0.77
CA SER A 92 11.57 -23.53 1.56
C SER A 92 10.06 -23.42 1.39
N ASP A 93 9.45 -24.46 0.84
CA ASP A 93 8.00 -24.53 0.63
C ASP A 93 7.20 -24.54 1.93
N LYS A 94 7.73 -25.23 2.96
CA LYS A 94 7.10 -25.29 4.30
C LYS A 94 7.10 -23.93 4.97
N LEU A 95 8.23 -23.21 4.90
CA LEU A 95 8.34 -21.90 5.51
C LEU A 95 7.50 -20.85 4.76
N ALA A 96 7.42 -20.94 3.42
CA ALA A 96 6.51 -20.10 2.64
C ALA A 96 5.03 -20.42 2.93
N ALA A 97 4.67 -21.68 3.20
CA ALA A 97 3.32 -22.02 3.63
C ALA A 97 3.02 -21.50 5.05
N PHE A 98 4.01 -21.52 5.95
CA PHE A 98 3.89 -20.91 7.28
C PHE A 98 3.65 -19.41 7.19
N THR A 99 4.37 -18.68 6.32
CA THR A 99 4.15 -17.25 6.16
C THR A 99 2.75 -16.95 5.65
N PHE A 100 2.19 -17.78 4.76
CA PHE A 100 0.78 -17.67 4.37
C PHE A 100 -0.16 -17.82 5.57
N TRP A 101 -0.18 -18.98 6.22
CA TRP A 101 -1.15 -19.22 7.30
C TRP A 101 -0.94 -18.31 8.51
N GLY A 102 0.30 -17.99 8.84
CA GLY A 102 0.63 -17.04 9.89
C GLY A 102 0.15 -15.62 9.57
N TRP A 103 0.31 -15.16 8.32
CA TRP A 103 -0.24 -13.87 7.88
C TRP A 103 -1.77 -13.85 7.97
N GLN A 104 -2.43 -14.91 7.52
CA GLN A 104 -3.89 -15.02 7.63
C GLN A 104 -4.34 -15.03 9.10
N ALA A 105 -3.59 -15.68 10.00
CA ALA A 105 -3.88 -15.68 11.43
C ALA A 105 -3.74 -14.28 12.05
N VAL A 106 -2.72 -13.51 11.67
CA VAL A 106 -2.57 -12.10 12.09
C VAL A 106 -3.77 -11.27 11.64
N ILE A 107 -4.17 -11.38 10.37
CA ILE A 107 -5.30 -10.61 9.83
C ILE A 107 -6.61 -11.00 10.53
N LEU A 108 -6.88 -12.29 10.70
CA LEU A 108 -8.09 -12.74 11.41
C LEU A 108 -8.07 -12.28 12.87
N SER A 109 -6.90 -12.25 13.51
CA SER A 109 -6.76 -11.67 14.85
C SER A 109 -7.13 -10.20 14.86
N ALA A 110 -6.72 -9.41 13.86
CA ALA A 110 -7.10 -8.00 13.72
C ALA A 110 -8.62 -7.80 13.53
N VAL A 111 -9.25 -8.65 12.70
CA VAL A 111 -10.72 -8.64 12.45
C VAL A 111 -11.50 -8.86 13.74
N VAL A 112 -10.97 -9.64 14.67
CA VAL A 112 -11.61 -9.91 15.96
C VAL A 112 -11.21 -8.86 17.00
N SER A 113 -9.92 -8.56 17.15
CA SER A 113 -9.40 -7.78 18.27
C SER A 113 -9.78 -6.30 18.20
N LEU A 114 -9.72 -5.69 17.01
CA LEU A 114 -9.94 -4.26 16.85
C LEU A 114 -11.40 -3.84 17.11
N PRO A 115 -12.44 -4.53 16.59
CA PRO A 115 -13.83 -4.25 16.96
C PRO A 115 -14.12 -4.50 18.45
N LEU A 116 -13.43 -5.46 19.08
CA LEU A 116 -13.52 -5.69 20.53
C LEU A 116 -12.89 -4.56 21.36
N GLY A 117 -12.08 -3.70 20.73
CA GLY A 117 -11.48 -2.51 21.34
C GLY A 117 -10.06 -2.73 21.85
N TYR A 118 -9.42 -3.86 21.50
CA TYR A 118 -8.02 -4.09 21.83
C TYR A 118 -7.14 -3.37 20.82
N THR A 119 -6.59 -2.23 21.24
CA THR A 119 -5.73 -1.39 20.41
C THR A 119 -4.64 -0.73 21.24
N THR A 120 -3.42 -0.68 20.70
CA THR A 120 -2.31 0.11 21.26
C THR A 120 -2.51 1.62 21.08
N THR A 121 -3.54 2.04 20.32
CA THR A 121 -3.84 3.42 19.88
C THR A 121 -2.82 4.05 18.93
N LYS A 122 -1.76 3.33 18.58
CA LYS A 122 -0.74 3.75 17.63
C LYS A 122 -1.17 3.47 16.19
N GLU A 123 -1.27 4.51 15.36
CA GLU A 123 -1.68 4.35 13.95
C GLU A 123 -0.78 3.37 13.19
N TYR A 124 -1.39 2.47 12.43
CA TYR A 124 -0.75 1.38 11.69
C TYR A 124 -0.06 0.31 12.56
N ALA A 125 -0.07 0.47 13.89
CA ALA A 125 0.53 -0.44 14.86
C ALA A 125 -0.49 -0.82 15.96
N GLU A 126 -1.77 -0.86 15.61
CA GLU A 126 -2.88 -0.96 16.57
C GLU A 126 -2.96 -2.33 17.25
N LEU A 127 -2.41 -3.38 16.64
CA LEU A 127 -2.53 -4.75 17.17
C LEU A 127 -1.74 -4.89 18.48
N GLU A 128 -2.32 -5.61 19.44
CA GLU A 128 -1.72 -5.81 20.75
C GLU A 128 -0.55 -6.80 20.76
N TRP A 129 0.23 -6.76 21.84
CA TRP A 129 1.54 -7.40 21.92
C TRP A 129 1.61 -8.90 21.52
N PRO A 130 0.62 -9.79 21.79
CA PRO A 130 0.72 -11.18 21.35
C PRO A 130 0.66 -11.30 19.82
N ILE A 131 -0.17 -10.46 19.20
CA ILE A 131 -0.33 -10.41 17.74
C ILE A 131 0.93 -9.79 17.12
N ASN A 132 1.54 -8.80 17.77
CA ASN A 132 2.81 -8.22 17.33
C ASN A 132 3.96 -9.23 17.35
N ILE A 133 4.01 -10.13 18.34
CA ILE A 133 5.00 -11.22 18.37
C ILE A 133 4.76 -12.19 17.21
N LEU A 134 3.51 -12.63 17.01
CA LEU A 134 3.17 -13.51 15.89
C LEU A 134 3.55 -12.87 14.54
N LEU A 135 3.21 -11.60 14.36
CA LEU A 135 3.56 -10.81 13.18
C LEU A 135 5.08 -10.77 12.97
N ALA A 136 5.87 -10.52 14.03
CA ALA A 136 7.32 -10.53 13.94
C ALA A 136 7.88 -11.90 13.50
N VAL A 137 7.38 -12.99 14.07
CA VAL A 137 7.81 -14.37 13.71
C VAL A 137 7.48 -14.69 12.24
N VAL A 138 6.27 -14.32 11.78
CA VAL A 138 5.86 -14.46 10.38
C VAL A 138 6.75 -13.64 9.46
N TRP A 139 7.07 -12.41 9.86
CA TRP A 139 7.91 -11.50 9.07
C TRP A 139 9.36 -11.95 8.97
N ILE A 140 9.95 -12.43 10.07
CA ILE A 140 11.30 -13.01 10.08
C ILE A 140 11.35 -14.25 9.18
N SER A 141 10.32 -15.10 9.25
CA SER A 141 10.20 -16.27 8.38
C SER A 141 10.10 -15.87 6.91
N TYR A 142 9.36 -14.81 6.59
CA TYR A 142 9.27 -14.23 5.26
C TYR A 142 10.64 -13.72 4.76
N ALA A 143 11.36 -12.99 5.61
CA ALA A 143 12.70 -12.50 5.29
C ALA A 143 13.67 -13.64 4.98
N ILE A 144 13.66 -14.71 5.78
CA ILE A 144 14.47 -15.90 5.55
C ILE A 144 14.13 -16.52 4.19
N VAL A 145 12.85 -16.74 3.89
CA VAL A 145 12.43 -17.29 2.59
C VAL A 145 12.95 -16.43 1.44
N PHE A 146 12.74 -15.11 1.51
CA PHE A 146 13.07 -14.20 0.42
C PHE A 146 14.60 -14.09 0.21
N LEU A 147 15.35 -13.78 1.25
CA LEU A 147 16.81 -13.58 1.17
C LEU A 147 17.55 -14.87 0.82
N MET A 148 17.12 -16.01 1.35
CA MET A 148 17.73 -17.30 0.99
C MET A 148 17.37 -17.74 -0.44
N THR A 149 16.24 -17.29 -0.99
CA THR A 149 15.93 -17.49 -2.42
C THR A 149 16.87 -16.68 -3.29
N ILE A 150 17.16 -15.42 -2.92
CA ILE A 150 18.18 -14.59 -3.60
C ILE A 150 19.58 -15.21 -3.50
N LYS A 151 19.93 -15.78 -2.34
CA LYS A 151 21.22 -16.46 -2.13
C LYS A 151 21.40 -17.66 -3.07
N LYS A 152 20.32 -18.39 -3.37
CA LYS A 152 20.30 -19.56 -4.27
C LYS A 152 20.04 -19.22 -5.75
N ARG A 153 20.15 -17.95 -6.14
CA ARG A 153 19.94 -17.53 -7.52
C ARG A 153 20.94 -18.19 -8.47
N THR A 154 20.54 -18.37 -9.72
CA THR A 154 21.44 -18.83 -10.80
C THR A 154 22.10 -17.66 -11.54
N THR A 155 21.51 -16.46 -11.46
CA THR A 155 22.02 -15.25 -12.12
C THR A 155 23.15 -14.59 -11.31
N SER A 156 24.14 -14.00 -11.97
CA SER A 156 25.22 -13.27 -11.27
C SER A 156 24.68 -12.03 -10.54
N HIS A 157 23.81 -11.26 -11.20
CA HIS A 157 23.20 -10.04 -10.68
C HIS A 157 21.85 -10.29 -10.00
N ILE A 158 21.53 -9.45 -9.03
CA ILE A 158 20.22 -9.37 -8.38
C ILE A 158 19.44 -8.27 -9.09
N TYR A 159 18.25 -8.59 -9.61
CA TYR A 159 17.39 -7.62 -10.28
C TYR A 159 16.90 -6.52 -9.33
N VAL A 160 16.74 -5.30 -9.85
CA VAL A 160 16.41 -4.09 -9.05
C VAL A 160 15.12 -4.25 -8.25
N ALA A 161 14.10 -4.95 -8.78
CA ALA A 161 12.88 -5.23 -8.02
C ALA A 161 13.18 -5.92 -6.68
N ASN A 162 14.17 -6.82 -6.65
CA ASN A 162 14.55 -7.52 -5.43
C ASN A 162 15.34 -6.64 -4.46
N TRP A 163 15.97 -5.56 -4.93
CA TRP A 163 16.59 -4.57 -4.03
C TRP A 163 15.50 -3.86 -3.23
N PHE A 164 14.45 -3.41 -3.92
CA PHE A 164 13.29 -2.78 -3.32
C PHE A 164 12.55 -3.72 -2.37
N PHE A 165 12.29 -4.97 -2.79
CA PHE A 165 11.68 -5.96 -1.90
C PHE A 165 12.56 -6.27 -0.68
N ALA A 166 13.88 -6.45 -0.85
CA ALA A 166 14.77 -6.71 0.28
C ALA A 166 14.81 -5.54 1.27
N ALA A 167 14.92 -4.30 0.77
CA ALA A 167 14.89 -3.09 1.60
C ALA A 167 13.57 -2.98 2.36
N PHE A 168 12.44 -3.20 1.68
CA PHE A 168 11.11 -3.27 2.28
C PHE A 168 11.07 -4.27 3.44
N ILE A 169 11.46 -5.52 3.18
CA ILE A 169 11.37 -6.62 4.15
C ILE A 169 12.20 -6.30 5.39
N LEU A 170 13.45 -5.89 5.20
CA LEU A 170 14.40 -5.63 6.27
C LEU A 170 13.95 -4.43 7.11
N THR A 171 13.67 -3.30 6.46
CA THR A 171 13.28 -2.08 7.17
C THR A 171 11.97 -2.27 7.92
N VAL A 172 10.93 -2.84 7.30
CA VAL A 172 9.65 -3.08 8.00
C VAL A 172 9.81 -3.97 9.22
N GLY A 173 10.70 -4.97 9.18
CA GLY A 173 11.02 -5.79 10.36
C GLY A 173 11.59 -4.96 11.51
N VAL A 174 12.54 -4.05 11.21
CA VAL A 174 13.12 -3.13 12.21
C VAL A 174 12.07 -2.15 12.74
N LEU A 175 11.29 -1.53 11.85
CA LEU A 175 10.21 -0.60 12.20
C LEU A 175 9.23 -1.26 13.18
N HIS A 176 8.77 -2.46 12.85
CA HIS A 176 7.81 -3.23 13.65
C HIS A 176 8.34 -3.52 15.06
N ILE A 177 9.59 -3.98 15.17
CA ILE A 177 10.18 -4.34 16.46
C ILE A 177 10.36 -3.10 17.35
N VAL A 178 10.83 -1.99 16.78
CA VAL A 178 11.09 -0.76 17.54
C VAL A 178 9.79 -0.11 18.00
N ASN A 179 8.82 0.15 17.10
CA ASN A 179 7.60 0.88 17.49
C ASN A 179 6.69 0.09 18.44
N ASN A 180 6.71 -1.24 18.34
CA ASN A 180 5.89 -2.12 19.18
C ASN A 180 6.60 -2.57 20.46
N ALA A 181 7.73 -1.94 20.81
CA ALA A 181 8.32 -2.13 22.12
C ALA A 181 7.34 -1.61 23.20
N ALA A 182 6.82 -2.53 23.98
CA ALA A 182 5.78 -2.26 24.97
C ALA A 182 5.93 -3.20 26.17
N ILE A 183 5.44 -2.76 27.33
CA ILE A 183 5.35 -3.58 28.54
C ILE A 183 3.96 -4.24 28.54
N PRO A 184 3.87 -5.57 28.44
CA PRO A 184 2.60 -6.28 28.59
C PRO A 184 2.03 -6.08 30.00
N VAL A 185 0.76 -5.69 30.09
CA VAL A 185 0.05 -5.54 31.37
C VAL A 185 -1.01 -6.63 31.53
N THR A 186 -1.74 -6.94 30.46
CA THR A 186 -2.67 -8.08 30.39
C THR A 186 -2.53 -8.81 29.05
N PRO A 187 -3.19 -9.97 28.83
CA PRO A 187 -3.07 -10.70 27.57
C PRO A 187 -3.37 -9.87 26.31
N MET A 188 -4.23 -8.86 26.39
CA MET A 188 -4.59 -7.99 25.26
C MET A 188 -4.50 -6.51 25.63
N TYR A 189 -3.54 -6.15 26.47
CA TYR A 189 -3.23 -4.76 26.80
C TYR A 189 -1.74 -4.60 27.09
N SER A 190 -1.12 -3.60 26.47
CA SER A 190 0.26 -3.21 26.71
C SER A 190 0.42 -1.69 26.71
N THR A 191 1.46 -1.22 27.40
CA THR A 191 1.83 0.19 27.43
C THR A 191 3.12 0.39 26.67
N SER A 192 3.18 1.36 25.75
CA SER A 192 4.43 1.66 25.02
C SER A 192 5.57 1.98 25.99
N ILE A 193 6.80 1.57 25.64
CA ILE A 193 7.99 1.94 26.43
C ILE A 193 8.36 3.42 26.26
N TYR A 194 7.81 4.09 25.26
CA TYR A 194 8.06 5.51 24.98
C TYR A 194 6.86 6.36 25.46
N ALA A 195 7.09 7.65 25.67
CA ALA A 195 6.02 8.61 25.99
C ALA A 195 6.24 9.98 25.32
N GLY A 196 5.16 10.78 25.23
CA GLY A 196 5.20 12.18 24.80
C GLY A 196 5.82 12.40 23.42
N ALA A 197 6.68 13.41 23.29
CA ALA A 197 7.32 13.75 22.02
C ALA A 197 8.24 12.63 21.48
N VAL A 198 8.82 11.82 22.35
CA VAL A 198 9.63 10.67 21.94
C VAL A 198 8.75 9.59 21.33
N ASP A 199 7.62 9.28 21.97
CA ASP A 199 6.68 8.30 21.43
C ASP A 199 6.08 8.76 20.10
N ALA A 200 5.76 10.05 19.99
CA ALA A 200 5.31 10.66 18.74
C ALA A 200 6.37 10.52 17.63
N MET A 201 7.65 10.76 17.93
CA MET A 201 8.73 10.62 16.96
C MET A 201 8.89 9.17 16.52
N VAL A 202 8.96 8.21 17.46
CA VAL A 202 9.06 6.78 17.13
C VAL A 202 7.84 6.33 16.33
N GLN A 203 6.64 6.78 16.71
CA GLN A 203 5.38 6.48 16.03
C GLN A 203 5.38 6.96 14.59
N TRP A 204 5.84 8.18 14.29
CA TRP A 204 5.82 8.70 12.92
C TRP A 204 7.06 8.38 12.10
N TRP A 205 8.19 8.08 12.75
CA TRP A 205 9.27 7.34 12.11
C TRP A 205 8.77 5.99 11.64
N TYR A 206 8.01 5.26 12.46
CA TYR A 206 7.33 4.03 12.06
C TYR A 206 6.28 4.26 10.98
N GLY A 207 5.28 5.11 11.24
CA GLY A 207 4.12 5.28 10.37
C GLY A 207 4.48 5.79 8.98
N HIS A 208 5.40 6.75 8.89
CA HIS A 208 5.86 7.23 7.60
C HIS A 208 6.68 6.16 6.85
N ASN A 209 7.57 5.44 7.54
CA ASN A 209 8.35 4.40 6.89
C ASN A 209 7.53 3.11 6.64
N ALA A 210 6.39 2.92 7.31
CA ALA A 210 5.41 1.92 6.92
C ALA A 210 4.89 2.25 5.51
N VAL A 211 4.43 3.48 5.24
CA VAL A 211 4.05 3.85 3.87
C VAL A 211 5.24 3.92 2.91
N GLY A 212 6.44 4.28 3.40
CA GLY A 212 7.65 4.38 2.60
C GLY A 212 8.27 3.07 2.15
N PHE A 213 8.30 2.07 3.03
CA PHE A 213 8.90 0.79 2.72
C PHE A 213 7.84 -0.24 2.36
N PHE A 214 6.74 -0.31 3.12
CA PHE A 214 5.66 -1.24 2.81
C PHE A 214 4.91 -0.78 1.55
N LEU A 215 4.38 0.44 1.51
CA LEU A 215 3.51 0.91 0.42
C LEU A 215 4.23 1.60 -0.75
N THR A 216 5.49 1.99 -0.60
CA THR A 216 6.29 2.59 -1.67
C THR A 216 7.38 1.64 -2.14
N ALA A 217 8.37 1.29 -1.32
CA ALA A 217 9.48 0.44 -1.76
C ALA A 217 8.99 -0.94 -2.25
N GLY A 218 8.18 -1.65 -1.48
CA GLY A 218 7.64 -2.95 -1.88
C GLY A 218 6.85 -2.90 -3.20
N PHE A 219 6.08 -1.83 -3.41
CA PHE A 219 5.27 -1.63 -4.61
C PHE A 219 6.08 -1.11 -5.81
N LEU A 220 7.19 -0.39 -5.57
CA LEU A 220 8.21 -0.14 -6.59
C LEU A 220 8.84 -1.46 -7.05
N GLY A 221 9.01 -2.44 -6.15
CA GLY A 221 9.37 -3.82 -6.51
C GLY A 221 8.37 -4.45 -7.50
N MET A 222 7.06 -4.26 -7.29
CA MET A 222 6.04 -4.68 -8.25
C MET A 222 6.20 -3.95 -9.58
N MET A 223 6.31 -2.61 -9.55
CA MET A 223 6.47 -1.77 -10.73
C MET A 223 7.66 -2.22 -11.59
N TYR A 224 8.82 -2.42 -10.97
CA TYR A 224 10.04 -2.85 -11.65
C TYR A 224 9.94 -4.21 -12.33
N TYR A 225 9.01 -5.07 -11.91
CA TYR A 225 8.78 -6.33 -12.59
C TYR A 225 7.63 -6.25 -13.61
N PHE A 226 6.46 -5.79 -13.17
CA PHE A 226 5.23 -5.91 -13.95
C PHE A 226 5.11 -4.87 -15.06
N VAL A 227 5.63 -3.66 -14.88
CA VAL A 227 5.64 -2.64 -15.95
C VAL A 227 6.43 -3.11 -17.17
N PRO A 228 7.75 -3.42 -17.07
CA PRO A 228 8.49 -3.89 -18.23
C PRO A 228 7.96 -5.21 -18.77
N LYS A 229 7.47 -6.12 -17.90
CA LYS A 229 6.98 -7.42 -18.35
C LYS A 229 5.64 -7.35 -19.08
N GLN A 230 4.73 -6.46 -18.70
CA GLN A 230 3.47 -6.25 -19.40
C GLN A 230 3.67 -5.38 -20.66
N ALA A 231 4.54 -4.37 -20.59
CA ALA A 231 4.86 -3.53 -21.74
C ALA A 231 5.70 -4.25 -22.80
N GLU A 232 6.40 -5.33 -22.41
CA GLU A 232 7.42 -6.03 -23.23
C GLU A 232 8.50 -5.06 -23.69
N ARG A 233 8.99 -4.25 -22.75
CA ARG A 233 10.04 -3.25 -22.98
C ARG A 233 11.12 -3.41 -21.93
N PRO A 234 12.39 -3.13 -22.29
CA PRO A 234 13.46 -3.05 -21.31
C PRO A 234 13.20 -1.91 -20.32
N ILE A 235 13.74 -2.02 -19.11
CA ILE A 235 13.77 -0.90 -18.17
C ILE A 235 14.50 0.27 -18.84
N TYR A 236 13.96 1.48 -18.69
CA TYR A 236 14.50 2.68 -19.33
C TYR A 236 15.93 3.00 -18.88
N SER A 237 16.16 3.18 -17.56
CA SER A 237 17.47 3.60 -17.06
C SER A 237 17.91 2.79 -15.84
N TYR A 238 18.91 1.94 -16.04
CA TYR A 238 19.57 1.22 -14.95
C TYR A 238 20.31 2.18 -13.99
N ARG A 239 20.93 3.24 -14.49
CA ARG A 239 21.60 4.24 -13.64
C ARG A 239 20.59 4.96 -12.74
N LEU A 240 19.44 5.34 -13.29
CA LEU A 240 18.35 5.92 -12.50
C LEU A 240 17.87 4.92 -11.44
N SER A 241 17.80 3.63 -11.79
CA SER A 241 17.47 2.54 -10.86
C SER A 241 18.40 2.49 -9.65
N ILE A 242 19.70 2.75 -9.83
CA ILE A 242 20.67 2.81 -8.72
C ILE A 242 20.45 4.08 -7.89
N VAL A 243 20.46 5.25 -8.54
CA VAL A 243 20.41 6.55 -7.86
C VAL A 243 19.13 6.67 -7.05
N HIS A 244 17.98 6.39 -7.67
CA HIS A 244 16.71 6.56 -7.01
C HIS A 244 16.49 5.51 -5.91
N PHE A 245 17.02 4.29 -6.04
CA PHE A 245 16.93 3.28 -4.98
C PHE A 245 17.68 3.73 -3.73
N TRP A 246 18.97 4.05 -3.86
CA TRP A 246 19.79 4.41 -2.69
C TRP A 246 19.36 5.73 -2.05
N ALA A 247 19.06 6.74 -2.88
CA ALA A 247 18.55 8.00 -2.36
C ALA A 247 17.19 7.82 -1.69
N LEU A 248 16.27 7.03 -2.26
CA LEU A 248 14.96 6.79 -1.64
C LEU A 248 15.11 6.10 -0.28
N ILE A 249 15.80 4.94 -0.22
CA ILE A 249 15.86 4.16 1.03
C ILE A 249 16.59 4.91 2.16
N MET A 250 17.57 5.76 1.83
CA MET A 250 18.31 6.52 2.84
C MET A 250 17.50 7.73 3.34
N ILE A 251 16.81 8.43 2.45
CA ILE A 251 16.14 9.70 2.77
C ILE A 251 14.78 9.46 3.41
N TYR A 252 14.03 8.43 3.00
CA TYR A 252 12.69 8.14 3.54
C TYR A 252 12.70 7.99 5.06
N MET A 253 13.79 7.42 5.61
CA MET A 253 13.96 7.21 7.06
C MET A 253 13.87 8.50 7.89
N TRP A 254 14.12 9.66 7.29
CA TRP A 254 14.14 10.96 7.96
C TRP A 254 12.84 11.73 7.87
N ALA A 255 11.90 11.31 7.04
CA ALA A 255 10.70 12.10 6.75
C ALA A 255 9.62 11.99 7.84
N GLY A 256 9.76 11.11 8.83
CA GLY A 256 8.81 10.95 9.95
C GLY A 256 8.33 12.26 10.61
N PRO A 257 9.20 13.23 10.97
CA PRO A 257 8.79 14.47 11.64
C PRO A 257 7.87 15.40 10.83
N HIS A 258 7.64 15.15 9.53
CA HIS A 258 6.66 15.93 8.75
C HIS A 258 5.20 15.73 9.19
N HIS A 259 4.94 14.67 9.97
CA HIS A 259 3.66 14.42 10.62
C HIS A 259 3.49 15.23 11.91
N LEU A 260 4.55 15.91 12.37
CA LEU A 260 4.65 16.50 13.71
C LEU A 260 5.01 17.99 13.65
N HIS A 261 4.70 18.67 12.55
CA HIS A 261 4.92 20.10 12.43
C HIS A 261 4.01 20.89 13.37
N TYR A 262 4.58 21.92 14.02
CA TYR A 262 3.89 22.76 15.00
C TYR A 262 3.28 21.97 16.18
N THR A 263 3.88 20.82 16.50
CA THR A 263 3.55 20.03 17.71
C THR A 263 4.59 20.26 18.81
N ALA A 264 4.47 19.53 19.92
CA ALA A 264 5.47 19.51 21.00
C ALA A 264 6.82 18.90 20.60
N LEU A 265 6.96 18.31 19.41
CA LEU A 265 8.25 17.82 18.91
C LEU A 265 9.24 18.98 18.73
N PRO A 266 10.52 18.85 19.13
CA PRO A 266 11.51 19.92 18.97
C PRO A 266 11.62 20.45 17.53
N ASN A 267 11.76 21.78 17.41
CA ASN A 267 11.79 22.47 16.12
C ASN A 267 12.88 21.95 15.16
N TRP A 268 14.04 21.55 15.67
CA TRP A 268 15.13 21.01 14.85
C TRP A 268 14.73 19.71 14.16
N ALA A 269 14.01 18.82 14.87
CA ALA A 269 13.56 17.54 14.33
C ALA A 269 12.47 17.77 13.27
N GLN A 270 11.55 18.69 13.53
CA GLN A 270 10.55 19.10 12.53
C GLN A 270 11.22 19.65 11.27
N SER A 271 12.20 20.54 11.39
CA SER A 271 12.90 21.11 10.22
C SER A 271 13.68 20.06 9.44
N LEU A 272 14.29 19.10 10.12
CA LEU A 272 14.97 17.98 9.48
C LEU A 272 13.99 17.12 8.66
N GLY A 273 12.83 16.79 9.22
CA GLY A 273 11.79 16.05 8.50
C GLY A 273 11.28 16.81 7.27
N MET A 274 11.06 18.12 7.39
CA MET A 274 10.67 18.97 6.26
C MET A 274 11.73 18.94 5.15
N ILE A 275 13.00 19.23 5.47
CA ILE A 275 14.08 19.29 4.48
C ILE A 275 14.24 17.94 3.76
N MET A 276 14.26 16.84 4.52
CA MET A 276 14.43 15.52 3.94
C MET A 276 13.23 15.10 3.10
N SER A 277 12.01 15.50 3.48
CA SER A 277 10.80 15.26 2.67
C SER A 277 10.82 16.04 1.35
N ILE A 278 11.36 17.26 1.32
CA ILE A 278 11.56 18.01 0.08
C ILE A 278 12.58 17.31 -0.82
N ILE A 279 13.71 16.86 -0.26
CA ILE A 279 14.73 16.14 -1.03
C ILE A 279 14.17 14.81 -1.55
N LEU A 280 13.29 14.14 -0.79
CA LEU A 280 12.66 12.87 -1.11
C LEU A 280 11.83 12.91 -2.41
N LEU A 281 11.41 14.10 -2.87
CA LEU A 281 10.72 14.29 -4.15
C LEU A 281 11.53 13.72 -5.31
N ALA A 282 12.82 14.02 -5.38
CA ALA A 282 13.69 13.63 -6.50
C ALA A 282 13.82 12.09 -6.66
N PRO A 283 14.20 11.32 -5.64
CA PRO A 283 14.29 9.86 -5.79
C PRO A 283 12.92 9.19 -5.91
N SER A 284 11.87 9.79 -5.34
CA SER A 284 10.50 9.28 -5.53
C SER A 284 10.09 9.38 -7.00
N TRP A 285 10.23 10.55 -7.62
CA TRP A 285 9.98 10.74 -9.06
C TRP A 285 10.93 9.95 -9.95
N GLY A 286 12.14 9.64 -9.49
CA GLY A 286 13.03 8.70 -10.18
C GLY A 286 12.35 7.35 -10.45
N GLY A 287 11.51 6.86 -9.53
CA GLY A 287 10.71 5.64 -9.72
C GLY A 287 9.61 5.82 -10.79
N MET A 288 8.89 6.94 -10.74
CA MET A 288 7.84 7.28 -11.71
C MET A 288 8.43 7.41 -13.13
N ILE A 289 9.50 8.19 -13.28
CA ILE A 289 10.18 8.43 -14.56
C ILE A 289 10.67 7.11 -15.13
N ASN A 290 11.32 6.26 -14.33
CA ASN A 290 11.84 5.00 -14.82
C ASN A 290 10.71 4.07 -15.30
N GLY A 291 9.61 3.99 -14.54
CA GLY A 291 8.44 3.21 -14.94
C GLY A 291 7.73 3.76 -16.19
N MET A 292 7.48 5.06 -16.27
CA MET A 292 6.78 5.66 -17.40
C MET A 292 7.63 5.66 -18.68
N MET A 293 8.93 5.98 -18.57
CA MET A 293 9.81 6.00 -19.74
C MET A 293 10.10 4.60 -20.30
N THR A 294 9.93 3.55 -19.49
CA THR A 294 9.91 2.16 -19.99
C THR A 294 8.79 1.92 -21.01
N LEU A 295 7.69 2.68 -20.96
CA LEU A 295 6.64 2.61 -21.97
C LEU A 295 6.93 3.42 -23.23
N SER A 296 8.05 4.14 -23.32
CA SER A 296 8.38 4.91 -24.52
C SER A 296 8.39 4.01 -25.76
N GLY A 297 7.63 4.41 -26.80
CA GLY A 297 7.37 3.59 -27.99
C GLY A 297 6.33 2.47 -27.84
N ALA A 298 5.80 2.23 -26.65
CA ALA A 298 4.71 1.27 -26.36
C ALA A 298 3.39 1.94 -25.93
N TRP A 299 3.30 3.27 -25.95
CA TRP A 299 2.10 4.02 -25.55
C TRP A 299 0.81 3.59 -26.29
N HIS A 300 0.93 3.09 -27.52
CA HIS A 300 -0.21 2.55 -28.26
C HIS A 300 -0.88 1.36 -27.55
N LYS A 301 -0.12 0.57 -26.77
CA LYS A 301 -0.65 -0.55 -25.97
C LYS A 301 -1.63 -0.09 -24.90
N LEU A 302 -1.59 1.18 -24.46
CA LEU A 302 -2.60 1.70 -23.54
C LEU A 302 -4.00 1.69 -24.13
N ARG A 303 -4.17 1.70 -25.46
CA ARG A 303 -5.50 1.62 -26.07
C ARG A 303 -6.05 0.19 -26.04
N THR A 304 -5.19 -0.83 -26.03
CA THR A 304 -5.58 -2.24 -26.20
C THR A 304 -5.44 -3.07 -24.94
N ASP A 305 -4.56 -2.70 -24.01
CA ASP A 305 -4.27 -3.46 -22.79
C ASP A 305 -4.67 -2.68 -21.53
N PRO A 306 -5.84 -2.98 -20.94
CA PRO A 306 -6.30 -2.33 -19.72
C PRO A 306 -5.48 -2.74 -18.48
N THR A 307 -4.75 -3.87 -18.51
CA THR A 307 -3.82 -4.22 -17.43
C THR A 307 -2.67 -3.22 -17.39
N LEU A 308 -2.13 -2.86 -18.56
CA LEU A 308 -1.10 -1.84 -18.67
C LEU A 308 -1.62 -0.44 -18.29
N ARG A 309 -2.91 -0.13 -18.56
CA ARG A 309 -3.53 1.12 -18.08
C ARG A 309 -3.47 1.24 -16.56
N PHE A 310 -3.82 0.18 -15.82
CA PHE A 310 -3.68 0.16 -14.36
C PHE A 310 -2.25 0.46 -13.92
N LEU A 311 -1.26 -0.23 -14.52
CA LEU A 311 0.14 -0.06 -14.14
C LEU A 311 0.66 1.36 -14.40
N VAL A 312 0.22 2.00 -15.50
CA VAL A 312 0.66 3.36 -15.85
C VAL A 312 -0.06 4.43 -15.05
N VAL A 313 -1.37 4.33 -14.89
CA VAL A 313 -2.12 5.28 -14.06
C VAL A 313 -1.67 5.19 -12.60
N ALA A 314 -1.28 3.99 -12.14
CA ALA A 314 -0.63 3.84 -10.85
C ALA A 314 0.61 4.73 -10.70
N LEU A 315 1.48 4.73 -11.72
CA LEU A 315 2.67 5.60 -11.74
C LEU A 315 2.30 7.08 -11.75
N SER A 316 1.24 7.48 -12.45
CA SER A 316 0.77 8.87 -12.46
C SER A 316 0.34 9.32 -11.07
N PHE A 317 -0.49 8.54 -10.36
CA PHE A 317 -0.89 8.86 -8.99
C PHE A 317 0.26 8.75 -8.00
N TYR A 318 1.20 7.83 -8.20
CA TYR A 318 2.43 7.77 -7.41
C TYR A 318 3.25 9.06 -7.56
N GLY A 319 3.46 9.53 -8.79
CA GLY A 319 4.14 10.81 -9.04
C GLY A 319 3.41 12.00 -8.41
N MET A 320 2.09 12.02 -8.53
CA MET A 320 1.23 13.04 -7.92
C MET A 320 1.32 13.05 -6.40
N SER A 321 1.14 11.90 -5.73
CA SER A 321 1.16 11.81 -4.27
C SER A 321 2.57 12.04 -3.71
N THR A 322 3.60 11.57 -4.42
CA THR A 322 5.01 11.84 -4.05
C THR A 322 5.50 13.24 -4.43
N PHE A 323 4.65 14.05 -5.06
CA PHE A 323 4.82 15.50 -5.16
C PHE A 323 4.03 16.21 -4.05
N GLU A 324 2.76 15.85 -3.88
CA GLU A 324 1.88 16.40 -2.84
C GLU A 324 2.46 16.22 -1.42
N GLY A 325 3.02 15.04 -1.11
CA GLY A 325 3.64 14.75 0.19
C GLY A 325 4.74 15.75 0.56
N PRO A 326 5.79 15.92 -0.27
CA PRO A 326 6.80 16.96 -0.08
C PRO A 326 6.23 18.37 0.07
N MET A 327 5.17 18.72 -0.67
CA MET A 327 4.51 20.02 -0.52
C MET A 327 3.83 20.16 0.85
N MET A 328 3.10 19.13 1.30
CA MET A 328 2.47 19.09 2.62
C MET A 328 3.48 18.96 3.77
N ALA A 329 4.71 18.54 3.49
CA ALA A 329 5.81 18.53 4.46
C ALA A 329 6.48 19.89 4.64
N ILE A 330 6.12 20.90 3.83
CA ILE A 330 6.52 22.29 4.09
C ILE A 330 5.68 22.80 5.26
N LYS A 331 6.33 23.24 6.34
CA LYS A 331 5.64 23.70 7.57
C LYS A 331 4.45 24.62 7.28
N THR A 332 4.61 25.64 6.44
CA THR A 332 3.53 26.58 6.10
C THR A 332 2.33 25.92 5.43
N VAL A 333 2.55 24.92 4.57
CA VAL A 333 1.47 24.15 3.96
C VAL A 333 0.83 23.21 4.99
N ASN A 334 1.68 22.57 5.80
CA ASN A 334 1.23 21.68 6.88
C ASN A 334 0.35 22.41 7.90
N ALA A 335 0.64 23.68 8.20
CA ALA A 335 -0.19 24.51 9.06
C ALA A 335 -1.65 24.65 8.58
N LEU A 336 -1.93 24.31 7.32
CA LEU A 336 -3.28 24.24 6.75
C LEU A 336 -3.75 22.81 6.47
N SER A 337 -2.86 21.88 6.08
CA SER A 337 -3.23 20.50 5.74
C SER A 337 -3.34 19.57 6.96
N HIS A 338 -2.69 19.91 8.08
CA HIS A 338 -2.66 19.06 9.27
C HIS A 338 -4.03 19.01 9.94
N TYR A 339 -4.42 17.82 10.40
CA TYR A 339 -5.74 17.48 10.95
C TYR A 339 -6.94 17.65 10.01
N THR A 340 -6.76 18.15 8.78
CA THR A 340 -7.84 18.28 7.80
C THR A 340 -7.98 17.03 6.93
N ASP A 341 -9.10 16.93 6.23
CA ASP A 341 -9.36 15.90 5.21
C ASP A 341 -8.36 15.95 4.05
N TRP A 342 -7.52 16.99 3.92
CA TRP A 342 -6.45 16.99 2.92
C TRP A 342 -5.49 15.83 3.17
N THR A 343 -5.14 15.56 4.43
CA THR A 343 -4.32 14.39 4.78
C THR A 343 -4.98 13.09 4.32
N ILE A 344 -6.30 12.97 4.43
CA ILE A 344 -7.05 11.79 4.00
C ILE A 344 -7.07 11.69 2.46
N GLY A 345 -7.17 12.83 1.77
CA GLY A 345 -7.06 12.94 0.31
C GLY A 345 -5.69 12.50 -0.19
N HIS A 346 -4.62 12.95 0.45
CA HIS A 346 -3.25 12.53 0.18
C HIS A 346 -3.05 11.03 0.41
N VAL A 347 -3.54 10.51 1.53
CA VAL A 347 -3.48 9.08 1.83
C VAL A 347 -4.19 8.27 0.74
N HIS A 348 -5.38 8.68 0.31
CA HIS A 348 -6.14 7.93 -0.70
C HIS A 348 -5.66 8.17 -2.14
N SER A 349 -5.00 9.29 -2.44
CA SER A 349 -4.32 9.47 -3.72
C SER A 349 -3.20 8.44 -3.90
N GLY A 350 -2.40 8.21 -2.85
CA GLY A 350 -1.41 7.13 -2.80
C GLY A 350 -2.03 5.74 -2.67
N ALA A 351 -3.01 5.54 -1.78
CA ALA A 351 -3.55 4.21 -1.48
C ALA A 351 -4.42 3.64 -2.63
N LEU A 352 -5.32 4.44 -3.18
CA LEU A 352 -6.19 4.02 -4.29
C LEU A 352 -5.46 4.19 -5.62
N GLY A 353 -4.93 5.39 -5.83
CA GLY A 353 -4.32 5.76 -7.10
C GLY A 353 -3.01 5.03 -7.38
N TRP A 354 -2.15 4.80 -6.40
CA TRP A 354 -0.88 4.08 -6.58
C TRP A 354 -0.96 2.63 -6.13
N VAL A 355 -1.08 2.37 -4.83
CA VAL A 355 -0.97 1.04 -4.20
C VAL A 355 -2.00 0.07 -4.76
N ALA A 356 -3.27 0.45 -4.77
CA ALA A 356 -4.32 -0.41 -5.29
C ALA A 356 -4.15 -0.59 -6.80
N MET A 357 -4.00 0.46 -7.59
CA MET A 357 -3.87 0.32 -9.05
C MET A 357 -2.70 -0.56 -9.48
N ILE A 358 -1.50 -0.38 -8.93
CA ILE A 358 -0.35 -1.22 -9.29
C ILE A 358 -0.58 -2.68 -8.86
N THR A 359 -1.19 -2.90 -7.69
CA THR A 359 -1.58 -4.25 -7.23
C THR A 359 -2.54 -4.90 -8.19
N ILE A 360 -3.60 -4.21 -8.58
CA ILE A 360 -4.63 -4.74 -9.47
C ILE A 360 -4.03 -5.09 -10.84
N GLY A 361 -3.19 -4.20 -11.40
CA GLY A 361 -2.44 -4.49 -12.63
C GLY A 361 -1.51 -5.70 -12.49
N SER A 362 -0.76 -5.80 -11.38
CA SER A 362 0.11 -6.94 -11.08
C SER A 362 -0.69 -8.24 -10.91
N MET A 363 -1.85 -8.20 -10.25
CA MET A 363 -2.72 -9.35 -10.06
C MET A 363 -3.32 -9.82 -11.39
N TYR A 364 -3.83 -8.92 -12.22
CA TYR A 364 -4.33 -9.27 -13.56
C TYR A 364 -3.24 -9.85 -14.46
N HIS A 365 -1.98 -9.44 -14.30
CA HIS A 365 -0.85 -10.10 -14.94
C HIS A 365 -0.57 -11.50 -14.35
N LEU A 366 -0.39 -11.60 -13.04
CA LEU A 366 0.16 -12.82 -12.44
C LEU A 366 -0.87 -13.95 -12.31
N ILE A 367 -2.13 -13.65 -11.98
CA ILE A 367 -3.18 -14.64 -11.71
C ILE A 367 -3.32 -15.66 -12.85
N PRO A 368 -3.51 -15.29 -14.13
CA PRO A 368 -3.66 -16.29 -15.17
C PRO A 368 -2.44 -17.21 -15.24
N ARG A 369 -1.23 -16.65 -15.15
CA ARG A 369 0.04 -17.38 -15.24
C ARG A 369 0.21 -18.42 -14.13
N VAL A 370 -0.12 -18.06 -12.88
CA VAL A 370 0.02 -19.00 -11.75
C VAL A 370 -1.07 -20.07 -11.71
N PHE A 371 -2.16 -19.88 -12.46
CA PHE A 371 -3.24 -20.86 -12.66
C PHE A 371 -3.17 -21.57 -14.03
N GLY A 372 -2.03 -21.46 -14.75
CA GLY A 372 -1.82 -22.17 -16.02
C GLY A 372 -2.69 -21.65 -17.16
N ARG A 373 -2.97 -20.35 -17.18
CA ARG A 373 -3.74 -19.63 -18.21
C ARG A 373 -2.87 -18.57 -18.88
N THR A 374 -3.19 -18.28 -20.13
CA THR A 374 -2.54 -17.23 -20.92
C THR A 374 -3.05 -15.84 -20.52
N GLU A 375 -4.35 -15.72 -20.26
CA GLU A 375 -5.02 -14.46 -19.95
C GLU A 375 -6.16 -14.62 -18.94
N MET A 376 -6.66 -13.48 -18.45
CA MET A 376 -7.85 -13.40 -17.60
C MET A 376 -9.12 -13.76 -18.39
N TYR A 377 -10.19 -14.12 -17.69
CA TYR A 377 -11.45 -14.53 -18.29
C TYR A 377 -12.02 -13.49 -19.27
N SER A 378 -12.02 -12.21 -18.88
CA SER A 378 -12.46 -11.11 -19.73
C SER A 378 -11.58 -9.88 -19.58
N VAL A 379 -10.95 -9.45 -20.67
CA VAL A 379 -10.19 -8.19 -20.76
C VAL A 379 -11.12 -6.97 -20.68
N ASN A 380 -12.34 -7.08 -21.19
CA ASN A 380 -13.34 -6.00 -21.10
C ASN A 380 -13.71 -5.69 -19.65
N LEU A 381 -13.83 -6.71 -18.79
CA LEU A 381 -14.08 -6.49 -17.36
C LEU A 381 -12.90 -5.79 -16.67
N ILE A 382 -11.67 -6.01 -17.12
CA ILE A 382 -10.49 -5.25 -16.65
C ILE A 382 -10.63 -3.78 -17.05
N ALA A 383 -11.07 -3.49 -18.27
CA ALA A 383 -11.28 -2.11 -18.73
C ALA A 383 -12.40 -1.39 -17.96
N VAL A 384 -13.51 -2.08 -17.65
CA VAL A 384 -14.58 -1.52 -16.80
C VAL A 384 -14.07 -1.27 -15.39
N HIS A 385 -13.36 -2.24 -14.79
CA HIS A 385 -12.75 -2.05 -13.47
C HIS A 385 -11.79 -0.85 -13.47
N PHE A 386 -10.95 -0.71 -14.50
CA PHE A 386 -10.04 0.43 -14.63
C PHE A 386 -10.77 1.77 -14.57
N TRP A 387 -11.89 1.92 -15.29
CA TRP A 387 -12.67 3.17 -15.28
C TRP A 387 -13.34 3.42 -13.94
N LEU A 388 -13.94 2.39 -13.32
CA LEU A 388 -14.53 2.52 -12.00
C LEU A 388 -13.48 2.95 -10.96
N ALA A 389 -12.32 2.29 -10.94
CA ALA A 389 -11.22 2.62 -10.04
C ALA A 389 -10.69 4.04 -10.27
N THR A 390 -10.55 4.46 -11.53
CA THR A 390 -10.05 5.81 -11.87
C THR A 390 -11.05 6.89 -11.46
N ILE A 391 -12.32 6.76 -11.84
CA ILE A 391 -13.38 7.71 -11.47
C ILE A 391 -13.54 7.77 -9.95
N GLY A 392 -13.57 6.62 -9.29
CA GLY A 392 -13.66 6.54 -7.83
C GLY A 392 -12.51 7.25 -7.13
N THR A 393 -11.27 7.05 -7.60
CA THR A 393 -10.08 7.73 -7.08
C THR A 393 -10.17 9.24 -7.24
N VAL A 394 -10.52 9.72 -8.44
CA VAL A 394 -10.59 11.16 -8.73
C VAL A 394 -11.69 11.84 -7.90
N LEU A 395 -12.88 11.23 -7.79
CA LEU A 395 -13.96 11.72 -6.93
C LEU A 395 -13.52 11.82 -5.46
N TYR A 396 -12.84 10.79 -4.96
CA TYR A 396 -12.35 10.77 -3.59
C TYR A 396 -11.35 11.90 -3.33
N ILE A 397 -10.35 12.05 -4.19
CA ILE A 397 -9.30 13.09 -4.05
C ILE A 397 -9.92 14.48 -4.12
N ALA A 398 -10.77 14.74 -5.13
CA ALA A 398 -11.41 16.04 -5.31
C ALA A 398 -12.23 16.43 -4.07
N ALA A 399 -13.04 15.50 -3.54
CA ALA A 399 -13.84 15.74 -2.34
C ALA A 399 -12.97 16.06 -1.11
N MET A 400 -11.86 15.35 -0.93
CA MET A 400 -10.96 15.53 0.21
C MET A 400 -10.09 16.77 0.12
N TRP A 401 -9.72 17.22 -1.07
CA TRP A 401 -9.09 18.53 -1.25
C TRP A 401 -10.05 19.66 -0.93
N VAL A 402 -11.29 19.59 -1.43
CA VAL A 402 -12.31 20.60 -1.11
C VAL A 402 -12.54 20.68 0.39
N ASN A 403 -12.81 19.54 1.05
CA ASN A 403 -12.98 19.51 2.50
C ASN A 403 -11.73 19.97 3.24
N GLY A 404 -10.56 19.48 2.84
CA GLY A 404 -9.31 19.74 3.54
C GLY A 404 -8.90 21.22 3.52
N ILE A 405 -8.99 21.85 2.35
CA ILE A 405 -8.72 23.29 2.20
C ILE A 405 -9.75 24.11 2.96
N MET A 406 -11.04 23.76 2.82
CA MET A 406 -12.12 24.47 3.50
C MET A 406 -12.00 24.39 5.02
N GLN A 407 -11.76 23.21 5.59
CA GLN A 407 -11.52 23.01 7.02
C GLN A 407 -10.33 23.85 7.49
N GLY A 408 -9.19 23.73 6.82
CA GLY A 408 -7.98 24.46 7.19
C GLY A 408 -8.15 25.98 7.11
N LEU A 409 -8.92 26.49 6.15
CA LEU A 409 -9.26 27.91 6.05
C LEU A 409 -10.26 28.35 7.12
N MET A 410 -11.34 27.59 7.36
CA MET A 410 -12.36 27.92 8.34
C MET A 410 -11.79 27.93 9.76
N TRP A 411 -10.97 26.96 10.13
CA TRP A 411 -10.39 26.85 11.48
C TRP A 411 -9.42 27.97 11.83
N ARG A 412 -8.82 28.63 10.83
CA ARG A 412 -7.88 29.74 11.02
C ARG A 412 -8.44 31.09 10.59
N ALA A 413 -9.70 31.15 10.18
CA ALA A 413 -10.34 32.38 9.74
C ALA A 413 -10.57 33.30 10.94
N ILE A 414 -10.11 34.54 10.82
CA ILE A 414 -10.17 35.55 11.86
C ILE A 414 -10.89 36.78 11.29
N ASN A 415 -11.83 37.32 12.06
CA ASN A 415 -12.53 38.56 11.75
C ASN A 415 -11.60 39.77 11.86
N ALA A 416 -12.03 40.92 11.34
CA ALA A 416 -11.25 42.17 11.45
C ALA A 416 -10.97 42.58 12.91
N ASP A 417 -11.77 42.12 13.86
CA ASP A 417 -11.63 42.39 15.31
C ASP A 417 -10.75 41.36 16.05
N GLY A 418 -10.20 40.36 15.36
CA GLY A 418 -9.35 39.33 15.96
C GLY A 418 -10.09 38.10 16.51
N THR A 419 -11.42 38.06 16.46
CA THR A 419 -12.21 36.88 16.87
C THR A 419 -12.20 35.78 15.80
N LEU A 420 -12.40 34.52 16.19
CA LEU A 420 -12.55 33.41 15.24
C LEU A 420 -13.86 33.57 14.44
N MET A 421 -13.76 33.49 13.11
CA MET A 421 -14.89 33.72 12.20
C MET A 421 -15.90 32.58 12.19
N TYR A 422 -15.44 31.34 12.34
CA TYR A 422 -16.29 30.14 12.31
C TYR A 422 -16.12 29.33 13.60
N THR A 423 -17.22 28.76 14.06
CA THR A 423 -17.23 27.67 15.02
C THR A 423 -16.75 26.38 14.37
N PHE A 424 -16.29 25.42 15.19
CA PHE A 424 -15.91 24.12 14.67
C PHE A 424 -17.10 23.37 14.01
N VAL A 425 -18.31 23.50 14.56
CA VAL A 425 -19.51 22.82 14.03
C VAL A 425 -19.83 23.29 12.62
N GLU A 426 -19.72 24.59 12.32
CA GLU A 426 -19.93 25.10 10.95
C GLU A 426 -18.96 24.46 9.95
N SER A 427 -17.71 24.21 10.35
CA SER A 427 -16.74 23.50 9.49
C SER A 427 -17.10 22.02 9.26
N VAL A 428 -17.72 21.37 10.26
CA VAL A 428 -18.20 19.99 10.15
C VAL A 428 -19.40 19.93 9.21
N GLU A 429 -20.35 20.85 9.34
CA GLU A 429 -21.51 20.96 8.45
C GLU A 429 -21.07 21.23 7.01
N ALA A 430 -20.14 22.17 6.82
CA ALA A 430 -19.58 22.49 5.50
C ALA A 430 -18.91 21.26 4.85
N SER A 431 -18.34 20.35 5.65
CA SER A 431 -17.67 19.13 5.17
C SER A 431 -18.63 18.02 4.70
N GLY A 432 -19.93 18.14 4.99
CA GLY A 432 -20.95 17.13 4.69
C GLY A 432 -21.01 16.69 3.22
N PRO A 433 -21.09 17.61 2.23
CA PRO A 433 -21.08 17.26 0.81
C PRO A 433 -19.83 16.48 0.40
N GLY A 434 -18.65 16.84 0.90
CA GLY A 434 -17.41 16.12 0.61
C GLY A 434 -17.40 14.70 1.19
N TYR A 435 -17.99 14.50 2.37
CA TYR A 435 -18.16 13.16 2.94
C TYR A 435 -19.03 12.25 2.06
N PHE A 436 -20.12 12.80 1.51
CA PHE A 436 -20.98 12.07 0.60
C PHE A 436 -20.27 11.71 -0.71
N VAL A 437 -19.59 12.67 -1.36
CA VAL A 437 -18.85 12.41 -2.60
C VAL A 437 -17.73 11.40 -2.40
N ARG A 438 -17.01 11.47 -1.27
CA ARG A 438 -16.00 10.47 -0.90
C ARG A 438 -16.59 9.06 -0.79
N MET A 439 -17.74 8.93 -0.13
CA MET A 439 -18.43 7.65 0.01
C MET A 439 -18.82 7.07 -1.36
N VAL A 440 -19.35 7.91 -2.26
CA VAL A 440 -19.64 7.53 -3.65
C VAL A 440 -18.37 7.08 -4.37
N GLY A 441 -17.27 7.84 -4.28
CA GLY A 441 -15.97 7.45 -4.85
C GLY A 441 -15.47 6.09 -4.35
N GLY A 442 -15.69 5.79 -3.06
CA GLY A 442 -15.43 4.48 -2.47
C GLY A 442 -16.33 3.36 -3.03
N LEU A 443 -17.61 3.63 -3.30
CA LEU A 443 -18.53 2.65 -3.91
C LEU A 443 -18.08 2.22 -5.31
N PHE A 444 -17.53 3.15 -6.11
CA PHE A 444 -16.92 2.82 -7.40
C PHE A 444 -15.78 1.81 -7.24
N TRP A 445 -14.93 1.98 -6.23
CA TRP A 445 -13.84 1.05 -5.91
C TRP A 445 -14.34 -0.33 -5.47
N VAL A 446 -15.29 -0.39 -4.54
CA VAL A 446 -15.87 -1.67 -4.09
C VAL A 446 -16.53 -2.41 -5.26
N THR A 447 -17.27 -1.70 -6.11
CA THR A 447 -17.87 -2.28 -7.33
C THR A 447 -16.80 -2.82 -8.28
N GLY A 448 -15.72 -2.07 -8.50
CA GLY A 448 -14.57 -2.52 -9.28
C GLY A 448 -13.92 -3.80 -8.73
N MET A 449 -13.72 -3.86 -7.42
CA MET A 449 -13.17 -5.04 -6.74
C MET A 449 -14.09 -6.27 -6.84
N LEU A 450 -15.41 -6.09 -6.78
CA LEU A 450 -16.38 -7.16 -7.01
C LEU A 450 -16.32 -7.68 -8.45
N LEU A 451 -16.16 -6.79 -9.44
CA LEU A 451 -15.92 -7.19 -10.83
C LEU A 451 -14.60 -7.93 -11.01
N MET A 452 -13.54 -7.50 -10.31
CA MET A 452 -12.28 -8.24 -10.28
C MET A 452 -12.47 -9.64 -9.72
N ALA A 453 -13.18 -9.77 -8.59
CA ALA A 453 -13.44 -11.06 -7.95
C ALA A 453 -14.16 -12.01 -8.88
N PHE A 454 -15.20 -11.53 -9.58
CA PHE A 454 -15.91 -12.31 -10.59
C PHE A 454 -14.98 -12.74 -11.73
N ASN A 455 -14.19 -11.82 -12.28
CA ASN A 455 -13.26 -12.11 -13.38
C ASN A 455 -12.18 -13.15 -12.96
N VAL A 456 -11.64 -13.01 -11.74
CA VAL A 456 -10.68 -13.96 -11.16
C VAL A 456 -11.34 -15.33 -10.95
N TYR A 457 -12.51 -15.39 -10.33
CA TYR A 457 -13.26 -16.63 -10.12
C TYR A 457 -13.49 -17.38 -11.43
N MET A 458 -13.95 -16.68 -12.47
CA MET A 458 -14.17 -17.28 -13.78
C MET A 458 -12.87 -17.74 -14.45
N THR A 459 -11.77 -17.01 -14.26
CA THR A 459 -10.43 -17.41 -14.75
C THR A 459 -9.97 -18.71 -14.11
N VAL A 460 -10.15 -18.84 -12.78
CA VAL A 460 -9.74 -20.02 -12.01
C VAL A 460 -10.62 -21.24 -12.32
N LYS A 461 -11.92 -21.04 -12.56
CA LYS A 461 -12.90 -22.13 -12.80
C LYS A 461 -12.81 -22.76 -14.19
N ARG A 462 -12.30 -22.06 -15.21
CA ARG A 462 -12.16 -22.60 -16.58
C ARG A 462 -11.43 -23.96 -16.53
N ARG A 463 -11.88 -24.99 -17.25
CA ARG A 463 -11.33 -26.36 -17.13
C ARG A 463 -10.09 -26.65 -17.99
N GLU A 464 -9.83 -25.85 -19.02
CA GLU A 464 -8.71 -26.09 -19.94
C GLU A 464 -7.37 -25.55 -19.41
N ALA A 465 -6.73 -26.25 -18.48
CA ALA A 465 -5.37 -25.93 -18.10
C ALA A 465 -4.43 -26.33 -19.23
N ILE A 466 -3.72 -25.38 -19.83
CA ILE A 466 -2.58 -25.69 -20.69
C ILE A 466 -1.52 -26.23 -19.73
N GLY A 467 -1.04 -27.46 -19.96
CA GLY A 467 0.11 -27.99 -19.23
C GLY A 467 1.23 -26.96 -19.33
N LEU A 468 1.69 -26.45 -18.19
CA LEU A 468 2.67 -25.36 -18.10
C LEU A 468 3.89 -25.68 -18.98
N THR A 469 3.88 -25.20 -20.22
CA THR A 469 5.05 -25.24 -21.07
C THR A 469 6.07 -24.28 -20.48
N ALA A 470 7.30 -24.78 -20.33
CA ALA A 470 8.43 -23.98 -19.88
C ALA A 470 8.44 -22.63 -20.65
N PRO A 471 8.75 -21.50 -19.99
CA PRO A 471 8.67 -20.21 -20.64
C PRO A 471 9.58 -20.18 -21.86
N GLN A 472 8.99 -19.97 -23.05
CA GLN A 472 9.74 -19.67 -24.26
C GLN A 472 10.55 -18.39 -24.03
N ALA A 473 11.85 -18.50 -24.34
CA ALA A 473 12.81 -17.42 -24.25
C ALA A 473 12.44 -16.29 -25.24
N ALA A 474 12.32 -15.07 -24.72
CA ALA A 474 12.62 -13.81 -25.38
C ALA A 474 12.87 -12.75 -24.31
#